data_AF-A0AAD2EG20-F1
#
_entry.id   AF-A0AAD2EG20-F1
#
_cell.length_a   1.000
_cell.length_b   1.000
_cell.length_c   1.000
_cell.angle_alpha   90.00
_cell.angle_beta   90.00
_cell.angle_gamma   90.00
#
_symmetry.space_group_name_H-M   'P 1'
#
loop_
_entity.id
_entity.type
_entity.pdbx_description
1 polymer ?
#
loop_
_entity_poly.entity_id
_entity_poly.type
_entity_poly.pdbx_seq_one_letter_code
_entity_poly.pdbx_strand_id
1 'polypeptide(L)'
;MIEELVGRDQAGEVLAKLGKVETSKDRLIWTESLDGRFSAKSAWEAIRRQGHISQWHEWIWHPTLPKKISLNMWLAMKGGLSVDDKIRKAGIPIVSKCMCCLREGGYEDQNHVLALGNVAH
;
A
#
# COMPACT_ATOMS: atom_id res chain seq x y z
N MET A 1 10.97 -9.89 39.52
CA MET A 1 9.82 -9.94 38.59
C MET A 1 8.96 -11.20 38.74
N ILE A 2 9.32 -12.40 38.24
CA ILE A 2 8.44 -13.59 38.42
C ILE A 2 8.42 -14.10 39.88
N GLU A 3 9.56 -14.11 40.58
CA GLU A 3 9.61 -14.50 42.00
C GLU A 3 8.79 -13.58 42.92
N GLU A 4 8.67 -12.30 42.57
CA GLU A 4 7.84 -11.32 43.31
C GLU A 4 6.35 -11.51 43.03
N LEU A 5 5.98 -11.98 41.84
CA LEU A 5 4.60 -12.14 41.43
C LEU A 5 3.98 -13.46 41.92
N VAL A 6 4.77 -14.53 42.03
CA VAL A 6 4.26 -15.88 42.31
C VAL A 6 4.86 -16.50 43.58
N GLY A 7 5.87 -15.86 44.19
CA GLY A 7 6.64 -16.42 45.30
C GLY A 7 7.67 -17.45 44.83
N ARG A 8 8.80 -17.54 45.54
CA ARG A 8 9.93 -18.43 45.17
C ARG A 8 9.52 -19.88 45.00
N ASP A 9 8.61 -20.37 45.84
CA ASP A 9 8.19 -21.77 45.87
C ASP A 9 7.42 -22.18 44.60
N GLN A 10 6.71 -21.23 43.97
CA GLN A 10 5.92 -21.48 42.75
C GLN A 10 6.65 -21.03 41.48
N ALA A 11 7.60 -20.10 41.59
CA ALA A 11 8.38 -19.61 40.45
C ALA A 11 9.15 -20.74 39.75
N GLY A 12 9.70 -21.69 40.50
CA GLY A 12 10.39 -22.85 39.94
C GLY A 12 9.49 -23.75 39.09
N GLU A 13 8.24 -23.98 39.51
CA GLU A 13 7.28 -24.80 38.78
C GLU A 13 6.81 -24.11 37.49
N VAL A 14 6.58 -22.79 37.55
CA VAL A 14 6.22 -21.97 36.39
C VAL A 14 7.37 -21.93 35.37
N LEU A 15 8.61 -21.74 35.81
CA LEU A 15 9.79 -21.76 34.95
C LEU A 15 10.00 -23.14 34.31
N ALA A 16 9.76 -24.23 35.05
CA ALA A 16 9.85 -25.59 34.51
C ALA A 16 8.78 -25.86 33.42
N LYS A 17 7.58 -25.28 33.55
CA LYS A 17 6.50 -25.39 32.56
C LYS A 17 6.70 -24.51 31.33
N LEU A 18 7.42 -23.40 31.45
CA LEU A 18 7.68 -22.45 30.36
C LEU A 18 8.76 -22.92 29.36
N GLY A 19 9.37 -24.08 29.60
CA GLY A 19 10.52 -24.55 28.83
C GLY A 19 11.78 -23.74 29.19
N LYS A 20 12.93 -24.11 28.61
CA LYS A 20 14.22 -23.41 28.84
C LYS A 20 14.03 -21.90 28.70
N VAL A 21 14.01 -21.19 29.82
CA VAL A 21 14.09 -19.73 29.84
C VAL A 21 15.52 -19.39 29.47
N GLU A 22 15.73 -19.12 28.18
CA GLU A 22 16.97 -18.51 27.70
C GLU A 22 17.08 -17.12 28.33
N THR A 23 18.16 -16.87 29.08
CA THR A 23 18.46 -15.57 29.70
C THR A 23 18.88 -14.51 28.67
N SER A 24 18.70 -14.78 27.37
CA SER A 24 18.95 -13.85 26.29
C SER A 24 17.92 -12.72 26.30
N LYS A 25 18.30 -11.55 25.77
CA LYS A 25 17.39 -10.42 25.61
C LYS A 25 16.14 -10.82 24.81
N ASP A 26 14.98 -10.35 25.27
CA ASP A 26 13.73 -10.47 24.52
C ASP A 26 13.91 -9.98 23.08
N ARG A 27 13.36 -10.76 22.14
CA ARG A 27 13.37 -10.43 20.72
C ARG A 27 11.95 -10.44 20.17
N LEU A 28 11.67 -9.50 19.28
CA LEU A 28 10.43 -9.51 18.52
C LEU A 28 10.47 -10.68 17.52
N ILE A 29 9.42 -11.49 17.52
CA ILE A 29 9.25 -12.61 16.61
C ILE A 29 8.09 -12.28 15.68
N TRP A 30 8.37 -12.28 14.38
CA TRP A 30 7.36 -12.10 13.35
C TRP A 30 6.65 -13.44 13.08
N THR A 31 5.38 -13.55 13.49
CA THR A 31 4.61 -14.80 13.45
C THR A 31 4.29 -15.27 12.02
N GLU A 32 4.28 -14.35 11.06
CA GLU A 32 4.01 -14.66 9.65
C GLU A 32 5.25 -15.17 8.90
N SER A 33 6.36 -15.46 9.59
CA SER A 33 7.52 -16.14 9.02
C SER A 33 7.96 -17.31 9.91
N LEU A 34 8.30 -18.44 9.27
CA LEU A 34 8.76 -19.65 9.96
C LEU A 34 10.08 -19.46 10.72
N ASP A 35 10.93 -18.55 10.26
CA ASP A 35 12.20 -18.20 10.91
C ASP A 35 12.05 -17.09 11.97
N GLY A 36 10.83 -16.58 12.17
CA GLY A 36 10.52 -15.50 13.09
C GLY A 36 11.04 -14.12 12.65
N ARG A 37 11.61 -13.99 11.44
CA ARG A 37 12.19 -12.72 10.97
C ARG A 37 11.14 -11.85 10.28
N PHE A 38 11.22 -10.56 10.58
CA PHE A 38 10.41 -9.56 9.90
C PHE A 38 10.99 -9.23 8.52
N SER A 39 10.11 -9.06 7.53
CA SER A 39 10.44 -8.44 6.26
C SER A 39 9.25 -7.60 5.77
N ALA A 40 9.52 -6.53 5.01
CA ALA A 40 8.44 -5.75 4.39
C ALA A 40 7.57 -6.62 3.46
N LYS A 41 8.16 -7.64 2.82
CA LYS A 41 7.46 -8.60 1.97
C LYS A 41 6.46 -9.45 2.77
N SER A 42 6.90 -10.10 3.86
CA SER A 42 6.03 -10.93 4.69
C SER A 42 4.94 -10.11 5.37
N ALA A 43 5.25 -8.90 5.81
CA ALA A 43 4.25 -7.97 6.32
C ALA A 43 3.20 -7.59 5.27
N TRP A 44 3.64 -7.27 4.05
CA TRP A 44 2.73 -6.95 2.95
C TRP A 44 1.84 -8.14 2.57
N GLU A 45 2.41 -9.34 2.49
CA GLU A 45 1.67 -10.57 2.18
C GLU A 45 0.62 -10.90 3.25
N ALA A 46 0.91 -10.61 4.52
CA ALA A 46 -0.03 -10.81 5.63
C ALA A 46 -1.23 -9.85 5.60
N ILE A 47 -1.02 -8.58 5.24
CA ILE A 47 -2.10 -7.58 5.24
C ILE A 47 -2.84 -7.44 3.92
N ARG A 48 -2.24 -7.89 2.80
CA ARG A 48 -2.85 -7.68 1.48
C ARG A 48 -4.07 -8.57 1.30
N ARG A 49 -5.16 -7.99 0.79
CA ARG A 49 -6.26 -8.77 0.22
C ARG A 49 -5.86 -9.18 -1.21
N GLN A 50 -5.62 -10.47 -1.42
CA GLN A 50 -5.29 -10.98 -2.76
C GLN A 50 -6.52 -10.87 -3.66
N GLY A 51 -6.46 -9.98 -4.66
CA GLY A 51 -7.45 -9.90 -5.73
C GLY A 51 -7.08 -10.82 -6.89
N HIS A 52 -8.03 -11.00 -7.82
CA HIS A 52 -7.76 -11.70 -9.07
C HIS A 52 -6.71 -10.95 -9.89
N ILE A 53 -5.72 -11.68 -10.43
CA ILE A 53 -4.75 -11.11 -11.37
C ILE A 53 -5.51 -10.86 -12.69
N SER A 54 -5.80 -9.59 -12.97
CA SER A 54 -6.44 -9.20 -14.22
C SER A 54 -5.46 -9.36 -15.38
N GLN A 55 -5.96 -9.68 -16.58
CA GLN A 55 -5.14 -9.79 -17.80
C GLN A 55 -4.36 -8.49 -18.09
N TRP A 56 -4.87 -7.34 -17.66
CA TRP A 56 -4.20 -6.04 -17.81
C TRP A 56 -2.97 -5.84 -16.92
N HIS A 57 -2.75 -6.71 -15.91
CA HIS A 57 -1.64 -6.60 -14.98
C HIS A 57 -0.29 -6.70 -15.69
N GLU A 58 -0.14 -7.63 -16.62
CA GLU A 58 1.10 -7.84 -17.39
C GLU A 58 1.41 -6.63 -18.29
N TRP A 59 0.37 -6.01 -18.85
CA TRP A 59 0.51 -4.82 -19.67
C TRP A 59 0.96 -3.60 -18.87
N ILE A 60 0.36 -3.37 -17.69
CA ILE A 60 0.70 -2.22 -16.84
C ILE A 60 2.09 -2.34 -16.25
N TRP A 61 2.45 -3.54 -15.77
CA TRP A 61 3.70 -3.77 -15.06
C TRP A 61 4.80 -4.34 -15.97
N HIS A 62 4.67 -4.15 -17.29
CA HIS A 62 5.63 -4.66 -18.25
C HIS A 62 7.05 -4.12 -17.98
N PRO A 63 8.10 -4.96 -18.00
CA PRO A 63 9.46 -4.55 -17.60
C PRO A 63 10.06 -3.40 -18.42
N THR A 64 9.63 -3.24 -19.68
CA THR A 64 10.12 -2.17 -20.56
C THR A 64 9.46 -0.82 -20.30
N LEU A 65 8.34 -0.79 -19.56
CA LEU A 65 7.66 0.45 -19.25
C LEU A 65 8.38 1.17 -18.11
N PRO A 66 8.65 2.48 -18.25
CA PRO A 66 9.05 3.31 -17.13
C PRO A 66 8.01 3.21 -16.01
N LYS A 67 8.48 3.08 -14.75
CA LYS A 67 7.60 2.92 -13.58
C LYS A 67 6.57 4.04 -13.45
N LYS A 68 6.90 5.24 -13.91
CA LYS A 68 5.97 6.38 -13.96
C LYS A 68 4.75 6.08 -14.84
N ILE A 69 4.93 5.46 -16.00
CA ILE A 69 3.82 5.08 -16.90
C ILE A 69 2.96 4.01 -16.23
N SER A 70 3.58 2.94 -15.72
CA SER A 70 2.87 1.88 -15.00
C SER A 70 2.02 2.40 -13.84
N LEU A 71 2.59 3.29 -13.02
CA LEU A 71 1.88 3.89 -11.90
C LEU A 71 0.71 4.76 -12.37
N ASN A 72 0.90 5.59 -13.40
CA ASN A 72 -0.18 6.41 -13.95
C ASN A 72 -1.31 5.56 -14.54
N MET A 73 -0.99 4.48 -15.27
CA MET A 73 -1.99 3.56 -15.80
C MET A 73 -2.75 2.82 -14.68
N TRP A 74 -2.05 2.37 -13.64
CA TRP A 74 -2.68 1.76 -12.48
C TRP A 74 -3.61 2.74 -11.76
N LEU A 75 -3.18 3.98 -11.56
CA LEU A 75 -4.03 5.04 -11.01
C LEU A 75 -5.22 5.32 -11.93
N ALA A 76 -5.02 5.39 -13.25
CA ALA A 76 -6.11 5.59 -14.21
C ALA A 76 -7.21 4.55 -14.05
N MET A 77 -6.85 3.26 -14.06
CA MET A 77 -7.80 2.16 -13.90
C MET A 77 -8.57 2.19 -12.58
N LYS A 78 -7.96 2.71 -11.51
CA LYS A 78 -8.58 2.80 -10.19
C LYS A 78 -9.39 4.08 -9.99
N GLY A 79 -9.57 4.90 -11.01
CA GLY A 79 -10.16 6.23 -10.84
C GLY A 79 -9.29 7.11 -9.93
N GLY A 80 -7.98 6.88 -9.92
CA GLY A 80 -6.98 7.37 -8.98
C GLY A 80 -6.24 8.62 -9.44
N LEU A 81 -6.34 9.02 -10.70
CA LEU A 81 -5.63 10.20 -11.22
C LEU A 81 -6.05 11.50 -10.52
N SER A 82 -5.10 12.41 -10.34
CA SER A 82 -5.37 13.75 -9.81
C SER A 82 -5.82 14.65 -10.96
N VAL A 83 -7.13 14.77 -11.13
CA VAL A 83 -7.76 15.62 -12.15
C VAL A 83 -8.82 16.50 -11.50
N ASP A 84 -9.06 17.68 -12.07
CA ASP A 84 -10.01 18.67 -11.55
C ASP A 84 -11.41 18.09 -11.33
N ASP A 85 -11.85 17.19 -12.20
CA ASP A 85 -13.13 16.48 -12.09
C ASP A 85 -13.32 15.82 -10.71
N LYS A 86 -12.26 15.29 -10.09
CA LYS A 86 -12.35 14.71 -8.74
C LYS A 86 -12.69 15.73 -7.67
N ILE A 87 -12.02 16.89 -7.72
CA ILE A 87 -12.20 17.96 -6.75
C ILE A 87 -13.61 18.54 -6.91
N ARG A 88 -14.07 18.70 -8.16
CA ARG A 88 -15.42 19.14 -8.48
C ARG A 88 -16.50 18.15 -8.02
N LYS A 89 -16.29 16.85 -8.23
CA LYS A 89 -17.20 15.79 -7.74
C LYS A 89 -17.28 15.72 -6.22
N ALA A 90 -16.24 16.18 -5.51
CA ALA A 90 -16.27 16.34 -4.05
C ALA A 90 -17.04 17.60 -3.60
N GLY A 91 -17.60 18.39 -4.52
CA GLY A 91 -18.36 19.61 -4.21
C GLY A 91 -17.49 20.82 -3.89
N ILE A 92 -16.17 20.74 -4.12
CA ILE A 92 -15.25 21.85 -3.87
C ILE A 92 -15.26 22.76 -5.11
N PRO A 93 -15.69 24.03 -4.97
CA PRO A 93 -15.69 24.96 -6.09
C PRO A 93 -14.25 25.33 -6.43
N ILE A 94 -13.82 25.01 -7.65
CA ILE A 94 -12.52 25.38 -8.20
C ILE A 94 -12.69 26.06 -9.54
N VAL A 95 -11.78 26.99 -9.85
CA VAL A 95 -11.62 27.48 -11.21
C VAL A 95 -10.76 26.47 -11.95
N SER A 96 -11.40 25.63 -12.76
CA SER A 96 -10.73 24.61 -13.54
C SER A 96 -10.52 25.09 -14.98
N LYS A 97 -9.28 24.95 -15.47
CA LYS A 97 -8.93 25.20 -16.87
C LYS A 97 -7.81 24.26 -17.29
N CYS A 98 -8.08 23.37 -18.24
CA CYS A 98 -7.05 22.55 -18.85
C CYS A 98 -6.11 23.40 -19.71
N MET A 99 -4.80 23.27 -19.49
CA MET A 99 -3.77 24.00 -20.24
C MET A 99 -3.66 23.54 -21.70
N CYS A 100 -4.09 22.32 -22.03
CA CYS A 100 -4.11 21.84 -23.41
C CYS A 100 -5.29 22.41 -24.22
N CYS A 101 -6.32 22.94 -23.55
CA CYS A 101 -7.60 23.29 -24.17
C CYS A 101 -7.92 24.79 -24.06
N LEU A 102 -6.89 25.62 -24.22
CA LEU A 102 -6.96 27.07 -24.00
C LEU A 102 -8.06 27.76 -24.81
N ARG A 103 -8.42 27.24 -25.99
CA ARG A 103 -9.44 27.80 -26.89
C ARG A 103 -10.86 27.32 -26.57
N GLU A 104 -11.02 26.04 -26.30
CA GLU A 104 -12.35 25.43 -26.15
C GLU A 104 -12.90 25.60 -24.74
N GLY A 105 -12.03 25.85 -23.75
CA GLY A 105 -12.44 25.95 -22.35
C GLY A 105 -12.89 24.58 -21.84
N GLY A 106 -11.99 23.88 -21.13
CA GLY A 106 -12.26 22.55 -20.61
C GLY A 106 -11.70 22.37 -19.21
N TYR A 107 -12.14 21.31 -18.53
CA TYR A 107 -11.59 20.86 -17.26
C TYR A 107 -10.87 19.53 -17.45
N GLU A 108 -9.96 19.22 -16.54
CA GLU A 108 -9.27 17.94 -16.56
C GLU A 108 -10.19 16.86 -15.98
N ASP A 109 -10.53 15.87 -16.81
CA ASP A 109 -11.07 14.58 -16.40
C ASP A 109 -10.13 13.44 -16.88
N GLN A 110 -10.36 12.21 -16.42
CA GLN A 110 -9.47 11.09 -16.78
C GLN A 110 -9.45 10.79 -18.29
N ASN A 111 -10.60 10.86 -18.97
CA ASN A 111 -10.68 10.61 -20.40
C ASN A 111 -10.01 11.72 -21.19
N HIS A 112 -10.21 12.97 -20.74
CA HIS A 112 -9.59 14.15 -21.30
C HIS A 112 -8.06 14.05 -21.22
N VAL A 113 -7.51 13.73 -20.05
CA VAL A 113 -6.04 13.66 -19.88
C VAL A 113 -5.41 12.47 -20.60
N LEU A 114 -6.13 11.36 -20.79
CA LEU A 114 -5.54 10.12 -21.31
C LEU A 114 -5.84 9.81 -22.79
N ALA A 115 -6.99 10.24 -23.31
CA ALA A 115 -7.49 9.74 -24.60
C ALA A 115 -8.07 10.82 -25.53
N LEU A 116 -8.73 11.85 -24.99
CA LEU A 116 -9.49 12.81 -25.77
C LEU A 116 -8.83 14.20 -25.83
N GLY A 117 -7.87 14.48 -24.95
CA GLY A 117 -7.22 15.78 -24.86
C GLY A 117 -6.15 15.98 -25.91
N ASN A 118 -5.97 17.24 -26.30
CA ASN A 118 -4.85 17.64 -27.14
C ASN A 118 -3.53 17.51 -26.37
N VAL A 119 -2.44 17.24 -27.10
CA VAL A 119 -1.10 17.22 -26.51
C VAL A 119 -0.71 18.65 -26.18
N ALA A 120 -0.18 18.88 -24.97
CA ALA A 120 0.39 20.18 -24.61
C ALA A 120 1.56 20.51 -25.56
N HIS A 121 1.48 21.67 -26.21
CA HIS A 121 2.53 22.19 -27.09
C HIS A 121 3.71 22.77 -26.28
#